data_AF-A0A7Y8WVQ6-F1
#
_entry.id   AF-A0A7Y8WVQ6-F1
#
_cell.length_a   1.000
_cell.length_b   1.000
_cell.length_c   1.000
_cell.angle_alpha   90.00
_cell.angle_beta   90.00
_cell.angle_gamma   90.00
#
_symmetry.space_group_name_H-M   'P 1'
#
loop_
_entity.id
_entity.type
_entity.pdbx_description
1 polymer ?
#
loop_
_entity_poly.entity_id
_entity_poly.type
_entity_poly.pdbx_seq_one_letter_code
_entity_poly.pdbx_strand_id
1 'polypeptide(L)' 'MAFQANDEVLITACADDPRAVGKVGRIVDEVPPGELTNGRWTVGGISLFIAPVLCHTHELQKV' A
#
# COMPACT_ATOMS: atom_id res chain seq x y z
N MET A 1 13.49 -3.41 3.14
CA MET A 1 13.73 -2.09 2.51
C MET A 1 12.49 -1.25 2.77
N ALA A 2 12.63 0.03 3.15
CA ALA A 2 11.48 0.93 3.28
C ALA A 2 11.06 1.42 1.89
N PHE A 3 9.76 1.65 1.68
CA PHE A 3 9.27 2.25 0.45
C PHE A 3 9.42 3.78 0.47
N GLN A 4 9.31 4.41 -0.69
CA GLN A 4 9.27 5.85 -0.88
C GLN A 4 7.97 6.25 -1.59
N ALA A 5 7.55 7.51 -1.42
CA ALA A 5 6.43 8.06 -2.17
C ALA A 5 6.59 7.82 -3.67
N ASN A 6 5.49 7.43 -4.32
CA ASN A 6 5.38 7.01 -5.72
C ASN A 6 6.05 5.69 -6.11
N ASP A 7 6.66 4.95 -5.18
CA ASP A 7 7.09 3.58 -5.46
C ASP A 7 5.88 2.74 -5.91
N GLU A 8 6.02 2.06 -7.05
CA GLU A 8 5.04 1.08 -7.50
C GLU A 8 5.19 -0.22 -6.71
N VAL A 9 4.07 -0.71 -6.19
CA VAL A 9 4.01 -1.90 -5.34
C VAL A 9 2.88 -2.81 -5.77
N LEU A 10 3.16 -4.11 -5.86
CA LEU A 10 2.17 -5.17 -5.93
C LEU A 10 1.63 -5.43 -4.53
N ILE A 11 0.31 -5.42 -4.39
CA ILE A 11 -0.40 -5.76 -3.17
C ILE A 11 -0.59 -7.28 -3.14
N THR A 12 0.16 -7.99 -2.30
CA THR A 12 0.12 -9.47 -2.19
C THR A 12 -0.91 -9.95 -1.17
N ALA A 13 -1.23 -9.10 -0.19
CA ALA A 13 -2.32 -9.27 0.76
C ALA A 13 -2.86 -7.88 1.15
N CYS A 14 -4.09 -7.81 1.66
CA CYS A 14 -4.64 -6.56 2.19
C CYS A 14 -5.85 -6.88 3.07
N ALA A 15 -5.73 -6.62 4.37
CA ALA A 15 -6.86 -6.78 5.31
C ALA A 15 -7.88 -5.63 5.20
N ASP A 16 -7.48 -4.48 4.67
CA ASP A 16 -8.32 -3.28 4.57
C ASP A 16 -9.37 -3.39 3.45
N ASP A 17 -8.94 -3.81 2.25
CA ASP A 17 -9.83 -4.16 1.15
C ASP A 17 -9.29 -5.38 0.37
N PRO A 18 -9.94 -6.57 0.49
CA PRO A 18 -9.51 -7.78 -0.21
C PRO A 18 -9.48 -7.65 -1.74
N ARG A 19 -10.20 -6.68 -2.33
CA ARG A 19 -10.21 -6.45 -3.78
C ARG A 19 -8.91 -5.83 -4.29
N ALA A 20 -8.08 -5.28 -3.40
CA ALA A 20 -6.78 -4.72 -3.75
C ALA A 20 -5.72 -5.80 -4.03
N VAL A 21 -5.91 -7.02 -3.51
CA VAL A 21 -4.97 -8.13 -3.68
C VAL A 21 -4.76 -8.46 -5.17
N GLY A 22 -3.50 -8.59 -5.57
CA GLY A 22 -3.09 -8.86 -6.94
C GLY A 22 -3.04 -7.62 -7.84
N LYS A 23 -3.31 -6.42 -7.32
CA LYS A 23 -3.22 -5.16 -8.07
C LYS A 23 -1.92 -4.43 -7.76
N VAL A 24 -1.47 -3.63 -8.72
CA VAL A 24 -0.38 -2.67 -8.53
C VAL A 24 -0.98 -1.33 -8.13
N GLY A 25 -0.39 -0.71 -7.12
CA GLY A 25 -0.66 0.66 -6.72
C GLY A 25 0.64 1.42 -6.47
N ARG A 26 0.53 2.58 -5.84
CA ARG A 26 1.66 3.45 -5.50
C ARG A 26 1.63 3.85 -4.04
N ILE A 27 2.80 3.90 -3.43
CA ILE A 27 2.95 4.43 -2.08
C ILE A 27 2.64 5.92 -2.08
N VAL A 28 1.70 6.32 -1.23
CA VAL A 28 1.32 7.73 -1.07
C VAL A 28 2.15 8.41 0.01
N ASP A 29 2.57 7.64 1.02
CA ASP A 29 3.25 8.21 2.18
C ASP A 29 4.64 8.75 1.82
N GLU A 30 4.93 9.97 2.25
CA GLU A 30 6.25 10.61 2.12
C GLU A 30 7.24 10.16 3.20
N VAL A 31 6.73 9.56 4.28
CA VAL A 31 7.50 9.09 5.43
C VAL A 31 7.11 7.65 5.80
N PRO A 32 7.99 6.89 6.47
CA PRO A 32 7.65 5.56 6.95
C PRO A 32 6.43 5.55 7.88
N PRO A 33 5.64 4.47 7.87
CA PRO A 33 4.42 4.38 8.65
C PRO A 33 4.74 4.28 10.15
N GLY A 34 3.89 4.93 10.95
CA GLY A 34 4.01 5.02 12.41
C GLY A 34 2.75 4.56 13.14
N GLU A 35 2.62 4.95 14.41
CA GLU A 35 1.48 4.53 15.25
C GLU A 35 0.13 4.99 14.69
N LEU A 36 0.07 6.17 14.05
CA LEU A 36 -1.16 6.73 13.48
C LEU A 36 -1.76 5.87 12.35
N THR A 37 -0.92 5.15 11.61
CA THR A 37 -1.37 4.22 10.55
C THR A 37 -1.32 2.75 11.01
N ASN A 38 -1.01 2.53 12.29
CA ASN A 38 -0.73 1.21 12.85
C ASN A 38 0.39 0.46 12.09
N GLY A 39 1.44 1.17 11.68
CA GLY A 39 2.56 0.59 10.94
C GLY A 39 2.20 0.10 9.52
N ARG A 40 1.17 0.69 8.90
CA ARG A 40 0.72 0.38 7.54
C ARG A 40 0.99 1.54 6.58
N TRP A 41 1.37 1.19 5.37
CA TRP A 41 1.54 2.09 4.24
C TRP A 41 0.22 2.36 3.55
N THR A 42 0.01 3.61 3.15
CA THR A 42 -1.07 4.02 2.27
C THR A 42 -0.69 3.71 0.83
N VAL A 43 -1.44 2.82 0.19
CA VAL A 43 -1.30 2.50 -1.23
C VAL A 43 -2.48 3.10 -1.99
N GLY A 44 -2.18 4.02 -2.89
CA GLY A 44 -3.14 4.69 -3.77
C GLY A 44 -3.00 4.28 -5.22
N GLY A 45 -3.83 4.84 -6.09
CA GLY A 45 -3.74 4.62 -7.55
C GLY A 45 -4.02 3.17 -7.98
N ILE A 46 -4.74 2.40 -7.16
CA ILE A 46 -4.98 0.96 -7.37
C ILE A 46 -5.98 0.71 -8.51
N SER A 47 -7.11 1.42 -8.48
CA SER A 47 -8.12 1.42 -9.55
C SER A 47 -9.13 2.56 -9.35
N LEU A 48 -10.00 2.80 -10.33
CA LEU A 48 -11.07 3.81 -10.22
C LEU A 48 -12.10 3.50 -9.12
N PHE A 49 -12.25 2.24 -8.72
CA PHE A 49 -13.31 1.79 -7.80
C PHE A 49 -12.79 1.28 -6.45
N ILE A 50 -11.48 1.42 -6.21
CA ILE A 50 -10.84 1.00 -4.96
C ILE A 50 -10.16 2.24 -4.38
N ALA A 51 -10.65 2.67 -3.22
CA ALA A 51 -10.04 3.75 -2.47
C ALA A 51 -8.60 3.36 -2.05
N PRO A 52 -7.74 4.32 -1.67
CA PRO A 52 -6.46 3.99 -1.07
C PRO A 52 -6.62 3.03 0.12
N VAL A 53 -5.72 2.07 0.24
CA VAL A 53 -5.76 1.04 1.29
C VAL A 53 -4.54 1.12 2.19
N LEU A 54 -4.68 0.63 3.42
CA LEU A 54 -3.59 0.50 4.38
C LEU A 54 -3.05 -0.95 4.43
N CYS A 55 -1.82 -1.14 3.95
CA CYS A 55 -1.13 -2.43 3.93
C CYS A 55 0.16 -2.42 4.77
N HIS A 56 0.46 -3.51 5.47
CA HIS A 56 1.78 -3.68 6.09
C HIS A 56 2.87 -3.92 5.06
N THR A 57 4.12 -3.64 5.43
CA THR A 57 5.28 -3.84 4.54
C THR A 57 5.40 -5.26 3.98
N HIS A 58 4.97 -6.29 4.74
CA HIS A 58 5.03 -7.69 4.28
C HIS A 58 3.90 -8.08 3.32
N GLU A 59 2.89 -7.23 3.19
CA GLU A 59 1.76 -7.39 2.25
C GLU A 59 2.03 -6.69 0.91
N LEU A 60 3.21 -6.07 0.76
CA LEU A 60 3.60 -5.27 -0.39
C LEU A 60 4.92 -5.77 -0.96
N GLN A 61 5.00 -5.80 -2.29
CA GLN A 61 6.23 -6.11 -3.01
C GLN A 61 6.52 -5.01 -4.02
N LYS A 62 7.73 -4.45 -3.99
CA LYS A 62 8.16 -3.45 -4.98
C LYS A 62 8.22 -4.06 -6.38
N VAL A 63 7.77 -3.30 -7.38
CA VAL A 63 7.82 -3.67 -8.82
C VAL A 63 9.05 -3.07 -9.47
#